data_AF-A0A7X8ZTV9-F1
#
_entry.id   AF-A0A7X8ZTV9-F1
#
_cell.length_a   1.000
_cell.length_b   1.000
_cell.length_c   1.000
_cell.angle_alpha   90.00
_cell.angle_beta   90.00
_cell.angle_gamma   90.00
#
_symmetry.space_group_name_H-M   'P 1'
#
loop_
_entity.id
_entity.type
_entity.pdbx_description
1 polymer ?
#
loop_
_entity_poly.entity_id
_entity_poly.type
_entity_poly.pdbx_seq_one_letter_code
_entity_poly.pdbx_strand_id
1 'polypeptide(L)'
;MRRSLFLFLMIFCAWLKVNSTGQVGDFIVIGNDTLAMLSLPIEVDSVLRLNVSQQIREVYPDGYITSCWRKYIATWKMEEEKLYLEDIMICPLEPIFLSL
;
A
#
# COMPACT_ATOMS: atom_id res chain seq x y z
N MET A 1 -11.80 -41.42 -15.85
CA MET A 1 -11.40 -40.27 -16.70
C MET A 1 -11.58 -38.92 -16.00
N ARG A 2 -12.77 -38.54 -15.53
CA ARG A 2 -13.03 -37.23 -14.87
C ARG A 2 -12.19 -36.96 -13.60
N ARG A 3 -11.94 -38.00 -12.79
CA ARG A 3 -11.12 -37.91 -11.56
C ARG A 3 -9.62 -37.76 -11.87
N SER A 4 -9.13 -38.50 -12.86
CA SER A 4 -7.74 -38.45 -13.31
C SER A 4 -7.39 -37.11 -13.98
N LEU A 5 -8.32 -36.54 -14.75
CA LEU A 5 -8.17 -35.21 -15.34
C LEU A 5 -8.02 -34.12 -14.26
N PHE A 6 -8.83 -34.21 -13.19
CA PHE A 6 -8.79 -33.27 -12.08
C PHE A 6 -7.45 -33.31 -11.34
N LEU A 7 -6.92 -34.52 -11.11
CA LEU A 7 -5.60 -34.71 -10.50
C LEU A 7 -4.49 -34.17 -11.40
N PHE A 8 -4.58 -34.40 -12.71
CA PHE A 8 -3.62 -33.87 -13.66
C PHE A 8 -3.61 -32.33 -13.68
N LEU A 9 -4.80 -31.70 -13.63
CA LEU A 9 -4.94 -30.25 -13.53
C LEU A 9 -4.35 -29.70 -12.22
N MET A 10 -4.63 -30.34 -11.09
CA MET A 10 -4.08 -29.96 -9.78
C MET A 10 -2.54 -30.04 -9.77
N ILE A 11 -1.99 -31.12 -10.32
CA ILE A 11 -0.53 -31.29 -10.45
C ILE A 11 0.03 -30.21 -11.38
N PHE A 12 -0.59 -29.95 -12.52
CA PHE A 12 -0.15 -28.90 -13.44
C PHE A 12 -0.16 -27.50 -12.78
N CYS A 13 -1.21 -27.17 -12.02
CA CYS A 13 -1.29 -25.92 -11.28
C CYS A 13 -0.22 -25.80 -10.18
N ALA A 14 0.12 -26.91 -9.50
CA ALA A 14 1.17 -26.91 -8.48
C ALA A 14 2.58 -26.65 -9.04
N TRP A 15 2.79 -26.84 -10.34
CA TRP A 15 4.06 -26.57 -11.02
C TRP A 15 4.16 -25.13 -11.53
N LEU A 16 3.06 -24.36 -11.51
CA LEU A 16 3.08 -22.94 -11.82
C LEU A 16 3.67 -22.17 -10.64
N LYS A 17 4.89 -21.65 -10.81
CA LYS A 17 5.46 -20.69 -9.87
C LYS A 17 4.84 -19.32 -10.14
N VAL A 18 4.00 -18.85 -9.21
CA VAL A 18 3.47 -17.49 -9.20
C VAL A 18 4.20 -16.71 -8.13
N ASN A 19 4.74 -15.54 -8.49
CA ASN A 19 5.34 -14.63 -7.53
C ASN A 19 4.28 -13.66 -7.01
N SER A 20 4.16 -13.54 -5.69
CA SER A 20 3.38 -12.47 -5.08
C SER A 20 4.23 -11.22 -4.97
N THR A 21 3.79 -10.12 -5.55
CA THR A 21 4.37 -8.81 -5.26
C THR A 21 3.95 -8.40 -3.85
N GLY A 22 4.91 -8.21 -2.95
CA GLY A 22 4.62 -7.71 -1.60
C GLY A 22 4.06 -6.29 -1.66
N GLN A 23 3.10 -6.00 -0.79
CA GLN A 23 2.60 -4.64 -0.62
C GLN A 23 3.66 -3.79 0.10
N VAL A 24 4.00 -2.64 -0.47
CA VAL A 24 4.87 -1.66 0.18
C VAL A 24 4.18 -1.13 1.45
N GLY A 25 4.92 -1.03 2.55
CA GLY A 25 4.45 -0.41 3.79
C GLY A 25 4.51 1.12 3.73
N ASP A 26 3.89 1.77 4.71
CA ASP A 26 4.18 3.17 5.03
C ASP A 26 5.57 3.28 5.69
N PHE A 27 6.05 4.51 5.90
CA PHE A 27 7.28 4.77 6.65
C PHE A 27 6.96 5.44 7.97
N ILE A 28 7.74 5.12 9.01
CA ILE A 28 7.69 5.81 10.31
C ILE A 28 9.09 6.26 10.70
N VAL A 29 9.21 7.53 11.05
CA VAL A 29 10.43 8.16 11.55
C VAL A 29 10.37 8.18 13.08
N ILE A 30 11.34 7.56 13.73
CA ILE A 30 11.48 7.49 15.18
C ILE A 30 12.89 7.95 15.56
N GLY A 31 13.01 9.14 16.15
CA GLY A 31 14.32 9.76 16.36
C GLY A 31 15.04 9.98 15.02
N ASN A 32 16.16 9.31 14.82
CA ASN A 32 16.95 9.38 13.58
C ASN A 32 16.72 8.18 12.65
N ASP A 33 15.90 7.21 13.05
CA ASP A 33 15.65 5.99 12.27
C ASP A 33 14.38 6.14 11.43
N THR A 34 14.39 5.52 10.25
CA THR A 34 13.20 5.37 9.40
C THR A 34 12.93 3.89 9.19
N LEU A 35 11.73 3.44 9.58
CA LEU A 35 11.32 2.04 9.51
C LEU A 35 10.13 1.88 8.58
N ALA A 36 10.03 0.72 7.94
CA ALA A 36 8.83 0.34 7.22
C ALA A 36 7.73 -0.09 8.21
N MET A 37 6.52 0.40 7.99
CA MET A 37 5.34 0.17 8.82
C MET A 37 4.24 -0.45 7.97
N LEU A 38 3.80 -1.66 8.33
CA LEU A 38 2.71 -2.35 7.61
C LEU A 38 1.31 -1.98 8.13
N SER A 39 1.22 -1.34 9.31
CA SER A 39 -0.03 -0.74 9.77
C SER A 39 -0.39 0.48 8.92
N LEU A 40 -1.69 0.77 8.85
CA LEU A 40 -2.27 1.80 7.98
C LEU A 40 -3.02 2.85 8.81
N PRO A 41 -2.35 3.82 9.46
CA PRO A 41 -3.03 4.73 10.39
C PRO A 41 -4.07 5.63 9.71
N ILE A 42 -3.90 5.96 8.41
CA ILE A 42 -4.93 6.67 7.61
C ILE A 42 -6.27 5.93 7.63
N GLU A 43 -6.28 4.59 7.66
CA GLU A 43 -7.53 3.81 7.65
C GLU A 43 -8.35 3.98 8.94
N VAL A 44 -7.74 4.47 10.02
CA VAL A 44 -8.41 4.72 11.31
C VAL A 44 -9.24 6.02 11.27
N ASP A 45 -8.81 7.01 10.49
CA ASP A 45 -9.52 8.29 10.34
C ASP A 45 -10.32 8.31 9.03
N SER A 46 -11.65 8.24 9.15
CA SER A 46 -12.55 8.22 8.00
C SER A 46 -12.49 9.47 7.12
N VAL A 47 -12.21 10.64 7.71
CA VAL A 47 -12.15 11.92 6.99
C VAL A 47 -10.86 11.99 6.19
N LEU A 48 -9.74 11.71 6.86
CA LEU A 48 -8.43 11.67 6.22
C LEU A 48 -8.40 10.65 5.07
N ARG A 49 -8.90 9.44 5.31
CA ARG A 49 -9.00 8.39 4.28
C ARG A 49 -9.82 8.83 3.07
N LEU A 50 -10.95 9.51 3.30
CA LEU A 50 -11.81 9.99 2.21
C LEU A 50 -11.08 11.04 1.37
N ASN A 51 -10.43 12.01 2.02
CA ASN A 51 -9.69 13.08 1.36
C ASN A 51 -8.53 12.51 0.50
N VAL A 52 -7.72 11.61 1.08
CA VAL A 52 -6.63 10.94 0.36
C VAL A 52 -7.15 10.15 -0.83
N SER A 53 -8.25 9.41 -0.65
CA SER A 53 -8.88 8.63 -1.73
C SER A 53 -9.42 9.51 -2.87
N GLN A 54 -9.91 10.72 -2.55
CA GLN A 54 -10.34 11.69 -3.57
C GLN A 54 -9.14 12.23 -4.35
N GLN A 55 -8.10 12.70 -3.67
CA GLN A 55 -6.88 13.20 -4.33
C GLN A 55 -6.24 12.14 -5.24
N ILE A 56 -6.14 10.89 -4.77
CA ILE A 56 -5.62 9.78 -5.60
C ILE A 56 -6.47 9.59 -6.87
N ARG A 57 -7.79 9.69 -6.79
CA ARG A 57 -8.67 9.56 -7.96
C ARG A 57 -8.51 10.71 -8.94
N GLU A 58 -8.22 11.91 -8.46
CA GLU A 58 -8.01 13.09 -9.30
C GLU A 58 -6.67 13.02 -10.03
N VAL A 59 -5.59 12.64 -9.33
CA VAL A 59 -4.23 12.60 -9.88
C VAL A 59 -3.99 11.32 -10.68
N TYR A 60 -4.49 10.17 -10.21
CA TYR A 60 -4.17 8.85 -10.79
C TYR A 60 -5.39 7.90 -10.83
N PRO A 61 -6.43 8.24 -11.62
CA PRO A 61 -7.71 7.50 -11.64
C PRO A 61 -7.55 6.03 -12.03
N ASP A 62 -6.88 5.78 -13.16
CA ASP A 62 -6.79 4.46 -13.81
C ASP A 62 -5.51 3.68 -13.43
N GLY A 63 -4.79 4.23 -12.45
CA GLY A 63 -3.54 3.70 -11.96
C GLY A 63 -3.58 2.34 -11.29
N TYR A 64 -2.65 1.46 -11.62
CA TYR A 64 -2.52 0.16 -10.97
C TYR A 64 -1.07 -0.27 -10.77
N ILE A 65 -0.70 -0.53 -9.51
CA ILE A 65 0.63 -1.00 -9.11
C ILE A 65 0.46 -2.16 -8.15
N THR A 66 0.95 -3.34 -8.57
CA THR A 66 0.82 -4.58 -7.79
C THR A 66 1.57 -4.56 -6.46
N SER A 67 2.61 -3.71 -6.33
CA SER A 67 3.34 -3.47 -5.09
C SER A 67 2.75 -2.35 -4.22
N CYS A 68 1.77 -1.58 -4.71
CA CYS A 68 1.19 -0.43 -4.03
C CYS A 68 -0.32 -0.31 -4.38
N TRP A 69 -1.09 -1.32 -3.99
CA TRP A 69 -2.54 -1.37 -4.27
C TRP A 69 -3.32 -0.22 -3.63
N ARG A 70 -2.78 0.35 -2.54
CA ARG A 70 -3.35 1.51 -1.84
C ARG A 70 -3.21 2.80 -2.66
N LYS A 71 -2.35 2.78 -3.69
CA LYS A 71 -1.99 3.92 -4.55
C LYS A 71 -1.32 5.10 -3.82
N TYR A 72 -0.96 4.93 -2.55
CA TYR A 72 -0.16 5.89 -1.80
C TYR A 72 0.80 5.19 -0.85
N ILE A 73 1.82 5.94 -0.42
CA ILE A 73 2.71 5.62 0.70
C ILE A 73 2.72 6.84 1.62
N ALA A 74 2.41 6.64 2.90
CA ALA A 74 2.47 7.72 3.87
C ALA A 74 3.78 7.66 4.67
N THR A 75 4.31 8.82 5.02
CA THR A 75 5.41 8.98 5.96
C THR A 75 4.86 9.57 7.26
N TRP A 76 5.16 8.88 8.35
CA TRP A 76 4.73 9.26 9.68
C TRP A 76 5.95 9.62 10.53
N LYS A 77 5.75 10.46 11.54
CA LYS A 77 6.76 10.79 12.54
C LYS A 77 6.21 10.53 13.93
N MET A 78 7.03 9.90 14.76
CA MET A 78 6.70 9.69 16.16
C MET A 78 7.46 10.68 17.04
N GLU A 79 6.74 11.57 17.71
CA GLU A 79 7.27 12.55 18.66
C GLU A 79 6.39 12.59 19.90
N GLU A 80 6.98 12.64 21.09
CA GLU A 80 6.24 12.75 22.37
C GLU A 80 5.08 11.74 22.50
N GLU A 81 5.33 10.48 22.12
CA GLU A 81 4.33 9.38 22.13
C GLU A 81 3.12 9.59 21.21
N LYS A 82 3.19 10.56 20.29
CA LYS A 82 2.16 10.86 19.30
C LYS A 82 2.68 10.57 17.90
N LEU A 83 1.74 10.19 17.02
CA LEU A 83 2.00 9.90 15.63
C LEU A 83 1.48 11.05 14.76
N TYR A 84 2.35 11.61 13.94
CA TYR A 84 2.07 12.73 13.05
C TYR A 84 2.21 12.26 11.60
N LEU A 85 1.27 12.67 10.75
CA LEU A 85 1.37 12.45 9.31
C LEU A 85 2.24 13.57 8.72
N GLU A 86 3.40 13.21 8.17
CA GLU A 86 4.33 14.18 7.58
C GLU A 86 4.10 14.35 6.07
N ASP A 87 3.88 13.25 5.36
CA ASP A 87 3.80 13.25 3.90
C ASP A 87 2.93 12.10 3.37
N ILE A 88 2.34 12.31 2.20
CA ILE A 88 1.65 11.29 1.41
C ILE A 88 2.14 11.38 -0.04
N MET A 89 2.74 10.30 -0.52
CA MET A 89 3.18 10.16 -1.89
C MET A 89 2.24 9.25 -2.68
N ILE A 90 1.78 9.67 -3.86
CA ILE A 90 0.98 8.84 -4.76
C ILE A 90 1.89 7.91 -5.57
N CYS A 91 1.47 6.65 -5.72
CA CYS A 91 2.14 5.65 -6.55
C CYS A 91 1.60 5.70 -8.00
N PRO A 92 2.45 5.72 -9.06
CA PRO A 92 3.90 5.82 -9.04
C PRO A 92 4.32 7.28 -9.17
N LEU A 93 5.10 7.76 -8.20
CA LEU A 93 5.94 8.95 -8.39
C LEU A 93 5.19 10.26 -8.64
N GLU A 94 4.31 10.67 -7.72
CA GLU A 94 4.02 12.09 -7.53
C GLU A 94 3.86 12.44 -6.03
N PRO A 95 4.72 13.32 -5.45
CA PRO A 95 4.56 13.79 -4.08
C PRO A 95 3.34 14.72 -3.99
N ILE A 96 2.45 14.48 -3.02
CA ILE A 96 1.39 15.44 -2.71
C ILE A 96 1.95 16.43 -1.68
N PHE A 97 2.31 17.64 -2.12
CA PHE A 97 2.54 18.72 -1.18
C PHE A 97 1.19 19.17 -0.62
N LEU A 98 0.78 18.59 0.52
CA LEU A 98 -0.37 19.08 1.28
C LEU A 98 -0.03 20.46 1.85
N SER A 99 -0.66 21.50 1.32
CA SER A 99 -0.76 22.78 2.03
C SER A 99 -1.74 22.60 3.20
N LEU A 100 -1.22 22.14 4.34
CA LEU A 100 -1.91 22.17 5.63
C LEU A 100 -2.16 23.61 6.08
#